data_AF-A0A7X7RN30-F1
#
_entry.id   AF-A0A7X7RN30-F1
#
_cell.length_a   1.000
_cell.length_b   1.000
_cell.length_c   1.000
_cell.angle_alpha   90.00
_cell.angle_beta   90.00
_cell.angle_gamma   90.00
#
_symmetry.space_group_name_H-M   'P 1'
#
loop_
_entity.id
_entity.type
_entity.pdbx_description
1 polymer ?
#
loop_
_entity_poly.entity_id
_entity_poly.type
_entity_poly.pdbx_seq_one_letter_code
_entity_poly.pdbx_strand_id
1 'polypeptide(L)'
;MILLRGVARRFFLNIFKQRYVRESLARRQGECRRCGVCCHLVANTCGALRFHKDGQSSCRLYTLYRLPNCCTFPIDARDLADRDLVAPDIPCGYFWPEVATRSARGS
;
A
#
# COMPACT_ATOMS: atom_id res chain seq x y z
N MET A 1 15.97 -7.46 -5.59
CA MET A 1 15.77 -8.06 -4.25
C MET A 1 14.93 -7.20 -3.29
N ILE A 2 14.92 -5.87 -3.39
CA ILE A 2 14.19 -4.95 -2.48
C ILE A 2 12.67 -5.24 -2.44
N LEU A 3 12.05 -5.48 -3.60
CA LEU A 3 10.61 -5.73 -3.71
C LEU A 3 10.16 -7.04 -3.02
N LEU A 4 10.97 -8.10 -3.10
CA LEU A 4 10.72 -9.37 -2.40
C LEU A 4 10.71 -9.19 -0.88
N ARG A 5 11.62 -8.36 -0.35
CA ARG A 5 11.66 -8.02 1.09
C ARG A 5 10.40 -7.25 1.52
N GLY A 6 9.88 -6.36 0.67
CA GLY A 6 8.60 -5.67 0.93
C GLY A 6 7.43 -6.63 1.07
N VAL A 7 7.33 -7.65 0.20
CA VAL A 7 6.28 -8.68 0.29
C VAL A 7 6.40 -9.52 1.55
N ALA A 8 7.61 -10.01 1.85
CA ALA A 8 7.88 -10.78 3.05
C ALA A 8 7.57 -9.98 4.32
N ARG A 9 7.95 -8.69 4.35
CA ARG A 9 7.64 -7.76 5.45
C ARG A 9 6.13 -7.64 5.63
N ARG A 10 5.37 -7.35 4.58
CA ARG A 10 3.91 -7.21 4.66
C ARG A 10 3.24 -8.48 5.14
N PHE A 11 3.68 -9.64 4.64
CA PHE A 11 3.18 -10.94 5.10
C PHE A 11 3.45 -11.16 6.59
N PHE A 12 4.69 -10.91 7.04
CA PHE A 12 5.07 -11.00 8.44
C PHE A 12 4.25 -10.05 9.33
N LEU A 13 4.04 -8.80 8.90
CA LEU A 13 3.26 -7.83 9.67
C LEU A 13 1.79 -8.24 9.80
N ASN A 14 1.19 -8.75 8.72
CA ASN A 14 -0.20 -9.23 8.73
C ASN A 14 -0.41 -10.46 9.64
N ILE A 15 0.60 -11.31 9.82
CA ILE A 15 0.52 -12.49 10.68
C ILE A 15 0.90 -12.17 12.13
N PHE A 16 2.09 -11.59 12.35
CA PHE A 16 2.70 -11.47 13.68
C PHE A 16 2.50 -10.10 14.34
N LYS A 17 2.16 -9.05 13.58
CA LYS A 17 2.05 -7.67 14.09
C LYS A 17 0.69 -7.05 13.76
N GLN A 18 -0.39 -7.81 13.91
CA GLN A 18 -1.75 -7.36 13.61
C GLN A 18 -2.17 -6.07 14.34
N ARG A 19 -1.68 -5.84 15.58
CA ARG A 19 -1.93 -4.59 16.31
C ARG A 19 -1.34 -3.39 15.58
N TYR A 20 -0.07 -3.50 15.17
CA TYR A 20 0.61 -2.45 14.40
C TYR A 20 -0.10 -2.16 13.08
N VAL A 21 -0.51 -3.21 12.36
CA VAL A 21 -1.27 -3.07 11.11
C VAL A 21 -2.56 -2.31 11.36
N ARG A 22 -3.35 -2.70 12.37
CA ARG A 22 -4.60 -2.01 12.73
C ARG A 22 -4.39 -0.55 13.10
N GLU A 23 -3.42 -0.23 13.94
CA GLU A 23 -3.09 1.14 14.35
C GLU A 23 -2.61 2.02 13.18
N SER A 24 -1.88 1.41 12.24
CA SER A 24 -1.44 2.12 11.04
C SER A 24 -2.60 2.37 10.07
N LEU A 25 -3.44 1.36 9.84
CA LEU A 25 -4.63 1.47 9.01
C LEU A 25 -5.65 2.47 9.57
N ALA A 26 -5.80 2.55 10.89
CA ALA A 26 -6.69 3.52 11.55
C ALA A 26 -6.26 4.98 11.32
N ARG A 27 -4.96 5.22 11.10
CA ARG A 27 -4.41 6.55 10.78
C ARG A 27 -4.31 6.82 9.29
N ARG A 28 -4.44 5.78 8.46
CA ARG A 28 -4.31 5.87 7.01
C ARG A 28 -5.51 6.62 6.44
N GLN A 29 -5.23 7.62 5.63
CA GLN A 29 -6.23 8.43 4.95
C GLN A 29 -6.17 8.21 3.44
N GLY A 30 -7.20 8.70 2.74
CA GLY A 30 -7.35 8.58 1.30
C GLY A 30 -7.90 7.22 0.84
N GLU A 31 -7.80 6.95 -0.45
CA GLU A 31 -8.46 5.81 -1.08
C GLU A 31 -7.63 5.17 -2.20
N CYS A 32 -7.99 3.92 -2.54
CA CYS A 32 -7.34 3.20 -3.62
C CYS A 32 -7.77 3.77 -4.98
N ARG A 33 -6.85 4.44 -5.67
CA ARG A 33 -7.05 4.97 -7.04
C ARG A 33 -6.97 3.90 -8.15
N ARG A 34 -6.83 2.62 -7.80
CA ARG A 34 -6.70 1.51 -8.75
C ARG A 34 -5.59 1.75 -9.80
N CYS A 35 -4.45 2.30 -9.37
CA CYS A 35 -3.31 2.57 -10.25
C CYS A 35 -2.51 1.32 -10.65
N GLY A 36 -2.78 0.17 -10.03
CA GLY A 36 -2.13 -1.11 -10.37
C GLY A 36 -0.67 -1.25 -9.89
N VAL A 37 0.00 -0.18 -9.48
CA VAL A 37 1.44 -0.21 -9.13
C VAL A 37 1.73 -1.13 -7.95
N CYS A 38 0.87 -1.17 -6.93
CA CYS A 38 1.06 -2.09 -5.81
C CYS A 38 0.96 -3.57 -6.22
N CYS A 39 0.30 -3.89 -7.33
CA CYS A 39 0.21 -5.23 -7.89
C CYS A 39 1.50 -5.66 -8.64
N HIS A 40 2.42 -4.72 -8.91
CA HIS A 40 3.77 -5.00 -9.41
C HIS A 40 4.80 -5.19 -8.29
N LEU A 41 4.45 -4.83 -7.05
CA LEU A 41 5.34 -5.01 -5.89
C LEU A 41 5.35 -6.43 -5.35
N VAL A 42 4.47 -7.30 -5.81
CA VAL A 42 4.43 -8.71 -5.41
C VAL A 42 5.47 -9.52 -6.19
N ALA A 43 6.03 -10.54 -5.52
CA ALA A 43 7.12 -11.38 -6.04
C ALA A 43 6.86 -11.92 -7.45
N ASN A 44 5.59 -12.20 -7.74
CA ASN A 44 5.07 -12.47 -9.07
C ASN A 44 3.96 -11.44 -9.32
N THR A 45 4.07 -10.66 -10.40
CA THR A 45 3.01 -9.76 -10.90
C THR A 45 1.63 -10.37 -10.66
N CYS A 46 0.75 -9.64 -9.98
CA CYS A 46 -0.54 -10.18 -9.56
C CYS A 46 -1.34 -10.70 -10.77
N GLY A 47 -1.66 -12.00 -10.80
CA GLY A 47 -2.43 -12.60 -11.90
C GLY A 47 -3.85 -12.04 -12.08
N ALA A 48 -4.38 -11.35 -11.06
CA ALA A 48 -5.67 -10.66 -11.12
C ALA A 48 -5.61 -9.25 -11.74
N LEU A 49 -4.41 -8.70 -11.95
CA LEU A 49 -4.23 -7.39 -12.58
C LEU A 49 -4.53 -7.49 -14.09
N ARG A 50 -5.26 -6.51 -14.61
CA ARG A 50 -5.48 -6.32 -16.04
C ARG A 50 -5.20 -4.86 -16.40
N PHE A 51 -4.54 -4.67 -17.53
CA PHE A 51 -4.40 -3.36 -18.16
C PHE A 51 -5.31 -3.31 -19.36
N HIS A 52 -6.02 -2.20 -19.49
CA HIS A 52 -6.88 -1.90 -20.62
C HIS A 52 -6.10 -1.07 -21.65
N LYS A 53 -6.60 -1.03 -22.88
CA LYS A 53 -5.94 -0.33 -24.00
C LYS A 53 -5.87 1.20 -23.80
N ASP A 54 -6.72 1.73 -22.93
CA ASP A 54 -6.78 3.13 -22.53
C ASP A 54 -5.80 3.49 -21.39
N GLY A 55 -4.95 2.54 -20.97
CA GLY A 55 -3.98 2.72 -19.88
C GLY A 55 -4.58 2.57 -18.49
N GLN A 56 -5.88 2.30 -18.35
CA GLN A 56 -6.49 2.03 -17.05
C GLN A 56 -6.13 0.64 -16.55
N SER A 57 -6.03 0.48 -15.22
CA SER A 57 -5.80 -0.82 -14.59
C SER A 57 -7.03 -1.27 -13.81
N SER A 58 -7.31 -2.57 -13.82
CA SER A 58 -8.37 -3.16 -13.00
C SER A 58 -7.90 -4.45 -12.33
N CYS A 59 -8.48 -4.73 -11.16
CA CYS A 59 -8.26 -5.99 -10.44
C CYS A 59 -9.52 -6.85 -10.57
N ARG A 60 -9.38 -8.02 -11.21
CA ARG A 60 -10.49 -8.97 -11.42
C ARG A 60 -11.11 -9.48 -10.12
N LEU A 61 -10.34 -9.50 -9.04
CA LEU A 61 -10.78 -10.01 -7.74
C LEU A 61 -11.15 -8.89 -6.75
N TYR A 62 -11.19 -7.63 -7.18
CA TYR A 62 -11.33 -6.49 -6.26
C TYR A 62 -12.57 -6.58 -5.37
N THR A 63 -13.69 -7.00 -5.95
CA THR A 63 -14.99 -7.18 -5.27
C THR A 63 -15.22 -8.60 -4.79
N LEU A 64 -14.50 -9.59 -5.33
CA LEU A 64 -14.69 -11.00 -5.01
C LEU A 64 -13.86 -11.43 -3.81
N TYR A 65 -12.55 -11.24 -3.88
CA TYR A 65 -11.61 -11.71 -2.87
C TYR A 65 -10.28 -10.98 -2.98
N ARG A 66 -9.95 -10.18 -1.96
CA ARG A 66 -8.63 -9.55 -1.84
C ARG A 66 -7.83 -10.27 -0.77
N LEU A 67 -6.62 -10.69 -1.14
CA LEU A 67 -5.65 -11.27 -0.22
C LEU A 67 -5.39 -10.29 0.94
N PRO A 68 -5.05 -10.77 2.15
CA PRO A 68 -4.77 -9.91 3.30
C PRO A 68 -3.75 -8.80 2.99
N ASN A 69 -2.68 -9.13 2.26
CA ASN A 69 -1.68 -8.16 1.80
C ASN A 69 -2.28 -7.06 0.89
N CYS A 70 -3.29 -7.36 0.07
CA CYS A 70 -3.96 -6.37 -0.78
C CYS A 70 -4.95 -5.50 0.01
N CYS A 71 -5.56 -6.04 1.07
CA CYS A 71 -6.50 -5.31 1.93
C CYS A 71 -5.78 -4.31 2.84
N THR A 72 -4.61 -4.70 3.35
CA THR A 72 -3.85 -3.89 4.30
C THR A 72 -2.78 -3.02 3.64
N PHE A 73 -2.50 -3.20 2.35
CA PHE A 73 -1.60 -2.31 1.62
C PHE A 73 -2.21 -0.92 1.37
N PRO A 74 -1.44 0.17 1.49
CA PRO A 74 -0.14 0.22 2.17
C PRO A 74 -0.34 0.11 3.69
N ILE A 75 0.53 -0.64 4.36
CA ILE A 75 0.50 -0.81 5.82
C ILE A 75 1.10 0.43 6.48
N ASP A 76 2.20 0.97 5.95
CA ASP A 76 2.88 2.16 6.47
C ASP A 76 3.61 2.95 5.36
N ALA A 77 4.30 4.02 5.73
CA ALA A 77 5.06 4.86 4.78
C ALA A 77 6.19 4.10 4.03
N ARG A 78 6.70 2.98 4.58
CA ARG A 78 7.73 2.18 3.89
C ARG A 78 7.13 1.42 2.71
N ASP A 79 5.87 1.02 2.81
CA ASP A 79 5.16 0.44 1.66
C ASP A 79 4.97 1.44 0.53
N LEU A 80 4.76 2.73 0.86
CA LEU A 80 4.73 3.80 -0.14
C LEU A 80 6.10 4.04 -0.76
N ALA A 81 7.17 4.10 0.05
CA ALA A 81 8.53 4.22 -0.47
C ALA A 81 8.88 3.06 -1.42
N ASP A 82 8.58 1.81 -1.04
CA ASP A 82 8.78 0.65 -1.91
C ASP A 82 7.98 0.77 -3.24
N ARG A 83 6.80 1.37 -3.18
CA ARG A 83 5.90 1.60 -4.32
C ARG A 83 6.43 2.71 -5.24
N ASP A 84 6.96 3.78 -4.68
CA ASP A 84 7.49 4.93 -5.41
C ASP A 84 8.78 4.58 -6.16
N LEU A 85 9.54 3.59 -5.69
CA LEU A 85 10.66 3.00 -6.45
C LEU A 85 10.22 2.33 -7.76
N VAL A 86 8.97 1.87 -7.86
CA VAL A 86 8.46 1.19 -9.07
C VAL A 86 7.85 2.17 -10.06
N ALA A 87 7.16 3.20 -9.60
CA ALA A 87 6.54 4.18 -10.48
C ALA A 87 6.43 5.54 -9.78
N PRO A 88 7.52 6.31 -9.68
CA PRO A 88 7.56 7.57 -8.91
C PRO A 88 6.53 8.58 -9.41
N ASP A 89 6.21 8.56 -10.70
CA ASP A 89 5.32 9.54 -11.35
C ASP A 89 3.81 9.30 -11.09
N ILE A 90 3.42 8.19 -10.46
CA ILE A 90 2.01 7.82 -10.26
C ILE A 90 1.65 7.81 -8.76
N PRO A 91 1.34 8.93 -8.11
CA PRO A 91 1.20 8.97 -6.65
C PRO A 91 0.12 8.01 -6.11
N CYS A 92 0.41 7.35 -4.98
CA CYS A 92 -0.58 6.56 -4.28
C CYS A 92 -1.69 7.46 -3.72
N GLY A 93 -2.94 6.97 -3.72
CA GLY A 93 -4.05 7.71 -3.11
C GLY A 93 -4.10 7.61 -1.58
N TYR A 94 -3.32 6.71 -0.98
CA TYR A 94 -3.22 6.57 0.48
C TYR A 94 -2.05 7.38 1.03
N PHE A 95 -2.25 7.97 2.21
CA PHE A 95 -1.23 8.72 2.94
C PHE A 95 -1.46 8.64 4.45
N TRP A 96 -0.47 9.09 5.23
CA TRP A 96 -0.59 9.30 6.67
C TRP A 96 -0.40 10.78 6.97
N PRO A 97 -1.29 11.42 7.75
CA PRO A 97 -1.07 12.80 8.18
C PRO A 97 0.20 12.84 9.04
N GLU A 98 1.01 13.87 8.85
CA GLU A 98 2.08 14.16 9.80
C GLU A 98 1.44 14.36 11.18
N VAL A 99 1.99 13.70 12.19
CA VAL A 99 1.60 13.98 13.57
C VAL A 99 2.00 15.42 13.78
N ALA A 100 1.03 16.34 13.85
CA ALA A 100 1.28 17.73 14.18
C ALA A 100 2.11 17.75 15.47
N THR A 101 3.41 17.96 15.32
CA THR A 101 4.32 18.09 16.45
C THR A 101 3.80 19.29 17.20
N ARG A 102 3.22 19.08 18.38
CA ARG A 102 2.97 20.14 19.36
C ARG A 102 4.33 20.69 19.81
N SER A 103 4.94 21.48 18.95
CA SER A 103 5.98 22.45 19.28
C SER A 103 5.34 23.80 19.03
N ALA A 104 5.08 24.67 20.00
CA ALA A 104 5.46 24.70 21.39
C ALA A 104 4.39 25.47 22.20
N ARG A 105 4.45 25.29 23.52
CA ARG A 105 3.78 26.12 24.52
C ARG A 105 4.34 27.55 24.47
N GLY A 106 3.43 28.53 24.56
CA GLY A 106 3.58 29.71 25.42
C GLY A 106 4.49 30.86 24.97
N SER A 107 3.89 31.97 24.56
CA SER A 107 3.93 33.28 25.24
C SER A 107 2.83 34.17 24.69
#